data_AF-A0A957CXP5-F1
#
_entry.id   AF-A0A957CXP5-F1
#
_cell.length_a   1.000
_cell.length_b   1.000
_cell.length_c   1.000
_cell.angle_alpha   90.00
_cell.angle_beta   90.00
_cell.angle_gamma   90.00
#
_symmetry.space_group_name_H-M   'P 1'
#
loop_
_entity.id
_entity.type
_entity.pdbx_description
1 polymer ?
#
loop_
_entity_poly.entity_id
_entity_poly.type
_entity_poly.pdbx_seq_one_letter_code
_entity_poly.pdbx_strand_id
1 'polypeptide(L)'
;MMPDLAQQLLQNHLPDDHLAVFAHRLTEWLITDLNRSDEPVPDFTDSRAKALLRAANVIDDPTLHDFVKRMEGGETPALSNAEGAVRLALYDLLTETKLATDNEVQALAAVSGSTPEIENITIVWFALSIVAHAWKSGYPLHQLDPASPPGEYSPAGQIVKRAATFMRQQITRSATERDKLVRKLAYTGGAAPGTPSLDNMAQEPPAAPVPPHYRSPIPVRYPEVARDTLHVEPDEEPVLPTPTISTAAPLKITLDDLPDEEQLPIRMPAIRITEDQVRRPTSPQPPPRQSTPPRTAWNRGSEPLRSTKLRVIVQEHPGGSGMYGLQVKVTGRGVKSQVAGTTNPDGQFLCELPVRAQSGLTYDIDITWPRDLGGHTERKSITLNADRTQFELPFYLRHNP
;
A
#
# COMPACT_ATOMS: atom_id res chain seq x y z
N MET A 1 -12.23 -2.96 23.61
CA MET A 1 -10.79 -2.68 23.43
C MET A 1 -10.53 -1.30 24.01
N MET A 2 -9.68 -1.20 25.03
CA MET A 2 -9.28 0.11 25.57
C MET A 2 -8.51 0.87 24.48
N PRO A 3 -8.73 2.19 24.31
CA PRO A 3 -7.97 2.94 23.32
C PRO A 3 -6.50 2.97 23.73
N ASP A 4 -5.63 2.83 22.74
CA ASP A 4 -4.18 2.95 22.91
C ASP A 4 -3.82 4.35 23.40
N LEU A 5 -2.87 4.49 24.33
CA LEU A 5 -2.48 5.78 24.93
C LEU A 5 -2.02 6.79 23.86
N ALA A 6 -1.29 6.31 22.84
CA ALA A 6 -0.88 7.14 21.71
C ALA A 6 -2.09 7.64 20.89
N GLN A 7 -3.12 6.80 20.75
CA GLN A 7 -4.36 7.19 20.06
C GLN A 7 -5.12 8.24 20.89
N GLN A 8 -5.23 8.07 22.21
CA GLN A 8 -5.87 9.06 23.08
C GLN A 8 -5.16 10.41 23.06
N LEU A 9 -3.83 10.41 23.10
CA LEU A 9 -3.02 11.62 23.06
C LEU A 9 -3.27 12.41 21.78
N LEU A 10 -3.19 11.74 20.62
CA LEU A 10 -3.41 12.38 19.32
C LEU A 10 -4.86 12.86 19.14
N GLN A 11 -5.84 12.13 19.67
CA GLN A 11 -7.26 12.46 19.53
C GLN A 11 -7.71 13.61 20.44
N ASN A 12 -7.24 13.62 21.69
CA ASN A 12 -7.76 14.54 22.71
C ASN A 12 -7.00 15.87 22.74
N HIS A 13 -5.72 15.86 22.36
CA HIS A 13 -4.84 17.01 22.56
C HIS A 13 -4.32 17.63 21.26
N LEU A 14 -4.46 17.00 20.09
CA LEU A 14 -3.78 17.46 18.88
C LEU A 14 -4.73 17.52 17.66
N PRO A 15 -5.35 18.69 17.40
CA PRO A 15 -5.98 18.98 16.12
C PRO A 15 -4.96 18.86 14.97
N ASP A 16 -5.44 18.64 13.74
CA ASP A 16 -4.57 18.43 12.56
C ASP A 16 -3.56 19.57 12.37
N ASP A 17 -3.98 20.82 12.61
CA ASP A 17 -3.16 22.03 12.47
C ASP A 17 -1.97 22.09 13.46
N HIS A 18 -2.04 21.37 14.59
CA HIS A 18 -1.01 21.39 15.63
C HIS A 18 -0.06 20.19 15.58
N LEU A 19 -0.25 19.26 14.63
CA LEU A 19 0.60 18.07 14.52
C LEU A 19 2.06 18.43 14.19
N ALA A 20 2.27 19.43 13.34
CA ALA A 20 3.61 19.87 12.97
C ALA A 20 4.34 20.56 14.14
N VAL A 21 3.63 21.42 14.88
CA VAL A 21 4.14 22.09 16.09
C VAL A 21 4.53 21.06 17.14
N PHE A 22 3.67 20.07 17.39
CA PHE A 22 3.95 18.99 18.32
C PHE A 22 5.17 18.16 17.89
N ALA A 23 5.26 17.76 16.62
CA ALA A 23 6.38 16.97 16.12
C ALA A 23 7.72 17.72 16.23
N HIS A 24 7.71 19.03 15.99
CA HIS A 24 8.90 19.87 16.15
C HIS A 24 9.32 19.96 17.61
N ARG A 25 8.42 20.35 18.51
CA ARG A 25 8.69 20.43 19.96
C ARG A 25 9.12 19.09 20.55
N LEU A 26 8.52 17.99 20.09
CA LEU A 26 8.91 16.65 20.50
C LEU A 26 10.35 16.35 20.08
N THR A 27 10.76 16.76 18.87
CA THR A 27 12.13 16.59 18.39
C THR A 27 13.12 17.38 19.27
N GLU A 28 12.82 18.64 19.56
CA GLU A 28 13.66 19.50 20.42
C GLU A 28 13.77 18.95 21.84
N TRP A 29 12.65 18.54 22.43
CA TRP A 29 12.63 17.94 23.75
C TRP A 29 13.48 16.66 23.80
N LEU A 30 13.32 15.76 22.82
CA LEU A 30 14.12 14.53 22.77
C LEU A 30 15.62 14.80 22.58
N ILE A 31 15.99 15.77 21.74
CA ILE A 31 17.39 16.16 21.54
C ILE A 31 17.96 16.71 22.84
N THR A 32 17.21 17.58 23.53
CA THR A 32 17.62 18.18 24.81
C THR A 32 17.77 17.13 25.90
N ASP A 33 16.84 16.18 26.00
CA ASP A 33 16.88 15.12 26.99
C ASP A 33 18.05 14.15 26.73
N LEU A 34 18.33 13.80 25.48
CA LEU A 34 19.46 12.94 25.11
C LEU A 34 20.83 13.62 25.21
N ASN A 35 20.87 14.95 25.08
CA ASN A 35 22.09 15.76 25.19
C ASN A 35 22.29 16.34 26.59
N ARG A 36 21.67 15.76 27.64
CA ARG A 36 21.80 16.17 29.05
C ARG A 36 23.18 15.86 29.65
N SER A 37 24.25 16.18 28.92
CA SER A 37 25.66 16.03 29.30
C SER A 37 26.33 17.40 29.37
N ASP A 38 27.30 17.56 30.27
CA ASP A 38 28.04 18.82 30.49
C ASP A 38 28.93 19.25 29.30
N GLU A 39 29.10 18.40 28.29
CA GLU A 39 29.91 18.70 27.10
C GLU A 39 29.07 19.35 25.99
N PRO A 40 29.64 20.32 25.23
CA PRO A 40 28.97 20.92 24.08
C PRO A 40 28.83 19.89 22.96
N VAL A 41 27.65 19.26 22.87
CA VAL A 41 27.31 18.28 21.84
C VAL A 41 26.91 19.01 20.56
N PRO A 42 27.41 18.59 19.37
CA PRO A 42 26.98 19.18 18.11
C PRO A 42 25.51 18.88 17.82
N ASP A 43 24.77 19.88 17.37
CA ASP A 43 23.34 19.76 17.07
C ASP A 43 23.03 18.59 16.11
N PHE A 44 21.95 17.87 16.42
CA PHE A 44 21.49 16.77 15.59
C PHE A 44 20.41 17.24 14.62
N THR A 45 20.85 17.66 13.43
CA THR A 45 19.99 18.23 12.39
C THR A 45 19.38 17.16 11.46
N ASP A 46 18.34 17.53 10.71
CA ASP A 46 17.74 16.65 9.69
C ASP A 46 18.73 16.20 8.62
N SER A 47 19.59 17.12 8.18
CA SER A 47 20.60 16.85 7.15
C SER A 47 21.62 15.84 7.66
N ARG A 48 22.00 15.92 8.94
CA ARG A 48 22.86 14.94 9.61
C ARG A 48 22.18 13.58 9.71
N ALA A 49 20.90 13.54 10.12
CA ALA A 49 20.11 12.32 10.18
C ALA A 49 19.98 11.65 8.81
N LYS A 50 19.68 12.42 7.76
CA LYS A 50 19.61 11.96 6.38
C LYS A 50 20.95 11.45 5.86
N ALA A 51 22.05 12.18 6.13
CA ALA A 51 23.39 11.75 5.78
C ALA A 51 23.75 10.42 6.45
N LEU A 52 23.34 10.24 7.71
CA LEU A 52 23.59 9.04 8.48
C LEU A 52 22.82 7.82 7.95
N LEU A 53 21.55 7.98 7.57
CA LEU A 53 20.75 6.92 6.95
C LEU A 53 21.37 6.43 5.62
N ARG A 54 21.94 7.37 4.85
CA ARG A 54 22.67 7.09 3.61
C ARG A 54 24.02 6.42 3.87
N ALA A 55 24.80 6.97 4.79
CA ALA A 55 26.14 6.47 5.12
C ALA A 55 26.11 5.05 5.69
N ALA A 56 25.08 4.73 6.48
CA ALA A 56 24.85 3.40 7.00
C ALA A 56 24.29 2.41 5.96
N ASN A 57 24.02 2.87 4.72
CA ASN A 57 23.48 2.08 3.61
C ASN A 57 22.19 1.30 3.97
N VAL A 58 21.40 1.88 4.88
CA VAL A 58 20.19 1.23 5.40
C VAL A 58 18.98 1.56 4.54
N ILE A 59 18.96 2.73 3.89
CA ILE A 59 17.87 3.22 3.03
C ILE A 59 18.46 3.81 1.75
N ASP A 60 17.82 3.55 0.62
CA ASP A 60 18.15 4.11 -0.69
C ASP A 60 17.53 5.51 -0.90
N ASP A 61 18.15 6.34 -1.72
CA ASP A 61 17.68 7.70 -1.99
C ASP A 61 16.23 7.80 -2.52
N PRO A 62 15.77 6.91 -3.41
CA PRO A 62 14.37 6.90 -3.86
C PRO A 62 13.38 6.73 -2.71
N THR A 63 13.64 5.83 -1.76
CA THR A 63 12.72 5.62 -0.64
C THR A 63 12.72 6.78 0.35
N LEU A 64 13.85 7.47 0.56
CA LEU A 64 13.88 8.73 1.32
C LEU A 64 13.04 9.82 0.64
N HIS A 65 13.10 9.92 -0.69
CA HIS A 65 12.31 10.89 -1.45
C HIS A 65 10.82 10.56 -1.44
N ASP A 66 10.45 9.30 -1.66
CA ASP A 66 9.05 8.83 -1.62
C ASP A 66 8.43 9.04 -0.24
N PHE A 67 9.21 8.87 0.83
CA PHE A 67 8.78 9.18 2.19
C PHE A 67 8.47 10.67 2.35
N VAL A 68 9.40 11.56 1.98
CA VAL A 68 9.19 13.02 2.09
C VAL A 68 7.98 13.47 1.27
N LYS A 69 7.90 13.05 0.01
CA LYS A 69 6.79 13.33 -0.89
C LYS A 69 5.44 12.90 -0.30
N ARG A 70 5.43 11.82 0.48
CA ARG A 70 4.22 11.33 1.16
C ARG A 70 3.86 12.16 2.37
N MET A 71 4.83 12.61 3.16
CA MET A 71 4.59 13.43 4.35
C MET A 71 4.18 14.86 4.00
N GLU A 72 4.73 15.42 2.92
CA GLU A 72 4.40 16.77 2.45
C GLU A 72 3.09 16.84 1.67
N GLY A 73 2.53 15.69 1.27
CA GLY A 73 1.39 15.61 0.36
C GLY A 73 1.82 16.00 -1.04
N GLY A 74 2.01 15.00 -1.92
CA GLY A 74 2.34 15.28 -3.33
C GLY A 74 1.37 16.28 -3.96
N GLU A 75 1.84 17.00 -4.98
CA GLU A 75 1.29 18.16 -5.75
C GLU A 75 -0.23 18.28 -6.02
N THR A 76 -1.05 17.31 -5.62
CA THR A 76 -2.51 17.36 -5.67
C THR A 76 -3.13 17.87 -4.36
N PRO A 77 -4.03 18.87 -4.41
CA PRO A 77 -4.49 19.67 -3.28
C PRO A 77 -5.56 18.99 -2.39
N ALA A 78 -5.52 17.66 -2.25
CA ALA A 78 -6.33 16.97 -1.26
C ALA A 78 -5.64 17.06 0.11
N LEU A 79 -5.76 18.22 0.76
CA LEU A 79 -5.18 18.54 2.09
C LEU A 79 -5.40 17.42 3.13
N SER A 80 -6.48 16.65 3.01
CA SER A 80 -6.80 15.55 3.93
C SER A 80 -5.81 14.36 3.92
N ASN A 81 -5.07 14.15 2.84
CA ASN A 81 -4.20 12.96 2.71
C ASN A 81 -2.84 13.13 3.37
N ALA A 82 -2.30 14.35 3.39
CA ALA A 82 -1.00 14.66 3.98
C ALA A 82 -1.10 14.68 5.51
N GLU A 83 -2.09 15.39 6.05
CA GLU A 83 -2.38 15.45 7.49
C GLU A 83 -2.67 14.06 8.07
N GLY A 84 -3.47 13.26 7.37
CA GLY A 84 -3.71 11.87 7.73
C GLY A 84 -2.43 11.02 7.76
N ALA A 85 -1.50 11.26 6.82
CA ALA A 85 -0.20 10.57 6.81
C ALA A 85 0.69 11.01 7.99
N VAL A 86 0.73 12.31 8.30
CA VAL A 86 1.44 12.87 9.46
C VAL A 86 0.91 12.28 10.77
N ARG A 87 -0.42 12.32 10.97
CA ARG A 87 -1.06 11.77 12.17
C ARG A 87 -0.78 10.28 12.34
N LEU A 88 -0.84 9.51 11.25
CA LEU A 88 -0.55 8.08 11.26
C LEU A 88 0.92 7.78 11.56
N ALA A 89 1.84 8.54 10.96
CA ALA A 89 3.27 8.37 11.21
C ALA A 89 3.64 8.72 12.66
N LEU A 90 3.06 9.77 13.24
CA LEU A 90 3.22 10.10 14.65
C LEU A 90 2.65 9.01 15.55
N TYR A 91 1.47 8.47 15.22
CA TYR A 91 0.88 7.36 15.97
C TYR A 91 1.80 6.13 15.98
N ASP A 92 2.26 5.69 14.81
CA ASP A 92 3.15 4.54 14.69
C ASP A 92 4.49 4.80 15.42
N LEU A 93 5.03 6.01 15.35
CA LEU A 93 6.27 6.36 16.05
C LEU A 93 6.09 6.34 17.57
N LEU A 94 5.04 6.96 18.10
CA LEU A 94 4.74 7.02 19.53
C LEU A 94 4.45 5.63 20.11
N THR A 95 3.77 4.77 19.35
CA THR A 95 3.48 3.39 19.77
C THR A 95 4.73 2.53 19.75
N GLU A 96 5.54 2.60 18.69
CA GLU A 96 6.76 1.81 18.60
C GLU A 96 7.78 2.22 19.66
N THR A 97 7.93 3.52 19.93
CA THR A 97 8.90 4.05 20.90
C THR A 97 8.40 4.04 22.34
N LYS A 98 7.09 3.84 22.55
CA LYS A 98 6.40 3.97 23.84
C LYS A 98 6.49 5.39 24.43
N LEU A 99 6.77 6.40 23.63
CA LEU A 99 6.80 7.81 24.08
C LEU A 99 5.47 8.28 24.64
N ALA A 100 4.35 7.70 24.21
CA ALA A 100 3.02 8.05 24.71
C ALA A 100 2.81 7.74 26.21
N THR A 101 3.64 6.89 26.82
CA THR A 101 3.57 6.61 28.27
C THR A 101 4.26 7.67 29.13
N ASP A 102 5.06 8.55 28.53
CA ASP A 102 5.77 9.59 29.25
C ASP A 102 4.85 10.79 29.55
N ASN A 103 4.86 11.23 30.81
CA ASN A 103 4.05 12.35 31.27
C ASN A 103 4.52 13.67 30.65
N GLU A 104 5.82 13.83 30.38
CA GLU A 104 6.34 15.06 29.76
C GLU A 104 5.88 15.18 28.31
N VAL A 105 5.83 14.07 27.57
CA VAL A 105 5.31 14.03 26.19
C VAL A 105 3.81 14.32 26.16
N GLN A 106 3.05 13.83 27.15
CA GLN A 106 1.62 14.17 27.30
C GLN A 106 1.41 15.65 27.60
N ALA A 107 2.22 16.24 28.47
CA ALA A 107 2.19 17.68 28.75
C ALA A 107 2.55 18.50 27.51
N LEU A 108 3.57 18.08 26.75
CA LEU A 108 4.00 18.73 25.52
C LEU A 108 2.91 18.68 24.44
N ALA A 109 2.16 17.59 24.35
CA ALA A 109 0.99 17.48 23.48
C ALA A 109 -0.11 18.48 23.86
N ALA A 110 -0.43 18.59 25.15
CA ALA A 110 -1.45 19.53 25.63
C ALA A 110 -1.06 21.01 25.38
N VAL A 111 0.21 21.36 25.59
CA VAL A 111 0.72 22.72 25.32
C VAL A 111 0.73 23.00 23.81
N SER A 112 1.05 22.00 22.99
CA SER A 112 1.05 22.15 21.53
C SER A 112 -0.35 22.33 20.96
N GLY A 113 -1.35 21.62 21.47
CA GLY A 113 -2.74 21.78 21.06
C GLY A 113 -3.45 23.04 21.55
N SER A 114 -2.88 23.74 22.55
CA SER A 114 -3.41 25.00 23.08
C SER A 114 -2.63 26.24 22.59
N THR A 115 -1.62 26.04 21.74
CA THR A 115 -0.83 27.15 21.18
C THR A 115 -1.67 27.85 20.10
N PRO A 116 -1.97 29.16 20.22
CA PRO A 116 -2.84 29.88 19.29
C PRO A 116 -2.18 30.18 17.93
N GLU A 117 -0.85 30.05 17.83
CA GLU A 117 -0.07 30.39 16.65
C GLU A 117 0.26 29.11 15.86
N ILE A 118 -0.31 28.98 14.67
CA ILE A 118 0.04 27.93 13.71
C ILE A 118 1.18 28.48 12.87
N GLU A 119 2.40 28.32 13.36
CA GLU A 119 3.58 28.57 12.55
C GLU A 119 3.66 27.51 11.44
N ASN A 120 4.02 27.93 10.22
CA ASN A 120 4.30 27.01 9.11
C ASN A 120 5.63 26.26 9.39
N ILE A 121 5.59 25.32 10.33
CA ILE A 121 6.75 24.54 10.74
C ILE A 121 6.86 23.29 9.87
N THR A 122 8.03 23.10 9.26
CA THR A 122 8.36 21.87 8.54
C THR A 122 8.79 20.79 9.52
N ILE A 123 8.17 19.61 9.44
CA ILE A 123 8.50 18.50 10.33
C ILE A 123 9.84 17.87 9.93
N VAL A 124 10.73 17.76 10.91
CA VAL A 124 12.09 17.25 10.76
C VAL A 124 12.11 15.72 10.87
N TRP A 125 11.48 15.02 9.93
CA TRP A 125 11.16 13.59 10.07
C TRP A 125 12.37 12.66 10.21
N PHE A 126 13.48 12.94 9.53
CA PHE A 126 14.66 12.07 9.61
C PHE A 126 15.30 12.19 10.99
N ALA A 127 15.42 13.42 11.51
CA ALA A 127 15.88 13.64 12.87
C ALA A 127 14.92 13.01 13.89
N LEU A 128 13.63 13.32 13.81
CA LEU A 128 12.61 12.85 14.75
C LEU A 128 12.60 11.31 14.87
N SER A 129 12.62 10.60 13.74
CA SER A 129 12.62 9.13 13.74
C SER A 129 13.87 8.53 14.40
N ILE A 130 15.07 9.02 14.05
CA ILE A 130 16.31 8.52 14.64
C ILE A 130 16.38 8.84 16.13
N VAL A 131 16.05 10.08 16.50
CA VAL A 131 16.09 10.57 17.88
C VAL A 131 15.09 9.82 18.76
N ALA A 132 13.86 9.57 18.29
CA ALA A 132 12.87 8.83 19.07
C ALA A 132 13.28 7.36 19.31
N HIS A 133 13.92 6.71 18.34
CA HIS A 133 14.48 5.37 18.55
C HIS A 133 15.74 5.38 19.42
N ALA A 134 16.58 6.42 19.31
CA ALA A 134 17.74 6.61 20.17
C ALA A 134 17.32 6.78 21.63
N TRP A 135 16.29 7.60 21.88
CA TRP A 135 15.68 7.78 23.20
C TRP A 135 15.18 6.47 23.80
N LYS A 136 14.42 5.69 23.03
CA LYS A 136 13.95 4.35 23.45
C LYS A 136 15.11 3.43 23.88
N SER A 137 16.26 3.53 23.20
CA SER A 137 17.44 2.74 23.51
C SER A 137 18.38 3.36 24.56
N GLY A 138 18.14 4.61 24.98
CA GLY A 138 19.05 5.38 25.82
C GLY A 138 20.41 5.64 25.16
N TYR A 139 20.45 5.76 23.84
CA TYR A 139 21.71 5.92 23.09
C TYR A 139 22.01 7.40 22.82
N PRO A 140 23.22 7.88 23.13
CA PRO A 140 23.56 9.29 22.99
C PRO A 140 23.70 9.72 21.52
N LEU A 141 23.16 10.90 21.20
CA LEU A 141 23.16 11.43 19.82
C LEU A 141 24.55 11.86 19.33
N HIS A 142 25.45 12.27 20.23
CA HIS A 142 26.80 12.71 19.87
C HIS A 142 27.63 11.59 19.20
N GLN A 143 27.34 10.33 19.52
CA GLN A 143 28.02 9.16 18.94
C GLN A 143 27.52 8.80 17.53
N LEU A 144 26.40 9.38 17.11
CA LEU A 144 25.84 9.18 15.77
C LEU A 144 26.50 10.15 14.79
N ASP A 145 27.62 9.73 14.21
CA ASP A 145 28.37 10.49 13.21
C ASP A 145 28.20 9.88 11.80
N PRO A 146 27.70 10.64 10.81
CA PRO A 146 27.64 10.17 9.42
C PRO A 146 29.03 9.90 8.81
N ALA A 147 30.11 10.54 9.29
CA ALA A 147 31.45 10.30 8.77
C ALA A 147 32.03 8.94 9.22
N SER A 148 31.51 8.40 10.33
CA SER A 148 31.87 7.09 10.87
C SER A 148 30.59 6.26 11.06
N PRO A 149 29.99 5.74 9.97
CA PRO A 149 28.69 5.10 10.04
C PRO A 149 28.72 3.89 10.97
N PRO A 150 27.67 3.69 11.79
CA PRO A 150 27.65 2.60 12.75
C PRO A 150 27.54 1.25 12.04
N GLY A 151 28.22 0.23 12.58
CA GLY A 151 28.13 -1.14 12.04
C GLY A 151 26.72 -1.71 12.19
N GLU A 152 26.29 -2.56 11.25
CA GLU A 152 24.90 -3.08 11.16
C GLU A 152 24.35 -3.73 12.44
N TYR A 153 25.23 -4.40 13.21
CA TYR A 153 24.86 -5.10 14.44
C TYR A 153 25.16 -4.30 15.72
N SER A 154 25.71 -3.09 15.59
CA SER A 154 25.93 -2.21 16.74
C SER A 154 24.60 -1.63 17.26
N PRO A 155 24.51 -1.24 18.54
CA PRO A 155 23.32 -0.57 19.07
C PRO A 155 22.91 0.65 18.24
N ALA A 156 23.89 1.47 17.84
CA ALA A 156 23.71 2.59 16.91
C ALA A 156 23.13 2.12 15.57
N GLY A 157 23.69 1.08 14.96
CA GLY A 157 23.21 0.53 13.69
C GLY A 157 21.77 -0.01 13.79
N GLN A 158 21.39 -0.60 14.93
CA GLN A 158 20.02 -1.06 15.16
C GLN A 158 19.01 0.09 15.27
N ILE A 159 19.39 1.22 15.87
CA ILE A 159 18.55 2.43 15.92
C ILE A 159 18.27 2.93 14.50
N VAL A 160 19.33 3.07 13.70
CA VAL A 160 19.24 3.52 12.30
C VAL A 160 18.40 2.55 11.46
N LYS A 161 18.57 1.24 11.69
CA LYS A 161 17.78 0.19 11.05
C LYS A 161 16.31 0.24 11.41
N ARG A 162 15.97 0.56 12.66
CA ARG A 162 14.58 0.74 13.09
C ARG A 162 13.94 1.98 12.48
N ALA A 163 14.64 3.12 12.53
CA ALA A 163 14.19 4.35 11.86
C ALA A 163 13.92 4.11 10.36
N ALA A 164 14.79 3.34 9.71
CA ALA A 164 14.61 2.93 8.33
C ALA A 164 13.44 1.99 8.06
N THR A 165 13.22 1.04 8.97
CA THR A 165 12.09 0.12 8.88
C THR A 165 10.78 0.87 9.05
N PHE A 166 10.72 1.82 9.98
CA PHE A 166 9.60 2.74 10.16
C PHE A 166 9.29 3.52 8.87
N MET A 167 10.29 4.15 8.24
CA MET A 167 10.07 4.89 6.98
C MET A 167 9.52 4.00 5.87
N ARG A 168 10.10 2.80 5.70
CA ARG A 168 9.61 1.82 4.71
C ARG A 168 8.18 1.38 5.00
N GLN A 169 7.81 1.20 6.26
CA GLN A 169 6.46 0.84 6.65
C GLN A 169 5.47 1.92 6.21
N GLN A 170 5.81 3.20 6.39
CA GLN A 170 4.93 4.30 5.96
C GLN A 170 4.70 4.34 4.45
N ILE A 171 5.72 3.99 3.65
CA ILE A 171 5.62 3.97 2.17
C ILE A 171 4.85 2.73 1.68
N THR A 172 5.16 1.56 2.24
CA THR A 172 4.66 0.25 1.76
C THR A 172 3.23 -0.06 2.19
N ARG A 173 2.69 0.66 3.19
CA ARG A 173 1.33 0.47 3.67
C ARG A 173 0.31 0.74 2.56
N SER A 174 -0.64 -0.18 2.41
CA SER A 174 -1.70 -0.09 1.39
C SER A 174 -2.60 1.12 1.65
N ALA A 175 -3.18 1.69 0.58
CA ALA A 175 -4.10 2.82 0.69
C ALA A 175 -5.31 2.51 1.58
N THR A 176 -5.87 1.30 1.46
CA THR A 176 -7.05 0.89 2.24
C THR A 176 -6.75 0.69 3.72
N GLU A 177 -5.58 0.13 4.07
CA GLU A 177 -5.15 0.00 5.46
C GLU A 177 -4.89 1.37 6.08
N ARG A 178 -4.21 2.25 5.35
CA ARG A 178 -3.98 3.62 5.76
C ARG A 178 -5.30 4.35 6.01
N ASP A 179 -6.23 4.30 5.07
CA ASP A 179 -7.52 4.99 5.21
C ASP A 179 -8.32 4.48 6.42
N LYS A 180 -8.25 3.17 6.70
CA LYS A 180 -8.86 2.59 7.91
C LYS A 180 -8.23 3.15 9.18
N LEU A 181 -6.90 3.22 9.25
CA LEU A 181 -6.17 3.72 10.42
C LEU A 181 -6.35 5.23 10.59
N VAL A 182 -6.28 6.01 9.51
CA VAL A 182 -6.53 7.45 9.54
C VAL A 182 -7.95 7.73 10.04
N ARG A 183 -8.97 7.01 9.55
CA ARG A 183 -10.34 7.14 10.08
C ARG A 183 -10.42 6.77 11.55
N LYS A 184 -9.74 5.70 11.97
CA LYS A 184 -9.69 5.30 13.39
C LYS A 184 -9.06 6.39 14.25
N LEU A 185 -7.98 7.02 13.78
CA LEU A 185 -7.26 8.07 14.48
C LEU A 185 -8.01 9.40 14.48
N ALA A 186 -8.72 9.74 13.40
CA ALA A 186 -9.57 10.93 13.30
C ALA A 186 -10.88 10.80 14.12
N TYR A 187 -11.37 9.59 14.32
CA TYR A 187 -12.60 9.37 15.08
C TYR A 187 -12.32 9.45 16.59
N THR A 188 -12.56 10.63 17.17
CA THR A 188 -12.66 10.83 18.61
C THR A 188 -13.87 10.04 19.12
N GLY A 189 -13.64 8.88 19.75
CA GLY A 189 -14.67 8.01 20.32
C GLY A 189 -15.43 8.61 21.53
N GLY A 190 -15.38 9.92 21.74
CA GLY A 190 -16.08 10.63 22.79
C GLY A 190 -15.97 12.14 22.62
N ALA A 191 -17.12 12.82 22.59
CA ALA A 191 -17.28 14.24 22.93
C ALA A 191 -16.39 15.25 22.18
N ALA A 192 -16.61 15.42 20.88
CA ALA A 192 -16.45 16.73 20.24
C ALA A 192 -17.84 17.41 20.15
N PRO A 193 -17.96 18.74 20.34
CA PRO A 193 -19.21 19.45 20.56
C PRO A 193 -19.97 19.69 19.24
N GLY A 194 -20.37 18.61 18.57
CA GLY A 194 -21.04 18.72 17.27
C GLY A 194 -21.56 17.42 16.67
N THR A 195 -21.17 16.25 17.17
CA THR A 195 -21.83 14.99 16.78
C THR A 195 -22.98 14.70 17.75
N PRO A 196 -24.26 14.77 17.30
CA PRO A 196 -25.38 14.42 18.15
C PRO A 196 -25.32 12.92 18.46
N SER A 197 -25.08 12.59 19.73
CA SER A 197 -25.48 11.29 20.29
C SER A 197 -27.00 11.13 20.12
N LEU A 198 -27.48 9.89 19.97
CA LEU A 198 -28.92 9.60 19.99
C LEU A 198 -29.61 10.14 21.26
N ASP A 199 -28.85 10.27 22.35
CA ASP A 199 -29.30 10.83 23.63
C ASP A 199 -29.29 12.37 23.70
N ASN A 200 -28.61 13.04 22.75
CA ASN A 200 -28.48 14.51 22.69
C ASN A 200 -29.36 15.14 21.59
N MET A 201 -30.17 14.36 20.87
CA MET A 201 -31.26 14.94 20.09
C MET A 201 -32.22 15.59 21.08
N ALA A 202 -32.44 16.90 20.96
CA ALA A 202 -33.48 17.58 21.69
C ALA A 202 -34.77 16.77 21.52
N GLN A 203 -35.36 16.36 22.65
CA GLN A 203 -36.71 15.78 22.65
C GLN A 203 -37.57 16.70 21.80
N GLU A 204 -37.99 16.20 20.65
CA GLU A 204 -38.83 16.91 19.70
C GLU A 204 -40.02 17.46 20.51
N PRO A 205 -40.34 18.78 20.44
CA PRO A 205 -41.55 19.27 21.09
C PRO A 205 -42.71 18.42 20.56
N PRO A 206 -43.67 18.01 21.41
CA PRO A 206 -44.69 17.05 21.02
C PRO A 206 -45.34 17.51 19.73
N ALA A 207 -45.17 16.70 18.67
CA ALA A 207 -45.72 17.00 17.36
C ALA A 207 -47.21 17.31 17.51
N ALA A 208 -47.63 18.45 16.95
CA ALA A 208 -49.04 18.84 16.98
C ALA A 208 -49.90 17.67 16.44
N PRO A 209 -51.07 17.39 17.05
CA PRO A 209 -51.88 16.25 16.67
C PRO A 209 -52.25 16.34 15.18
N VAL A 210 -51.88 15.29 14.43
CA VAL A 210 -52.16 15.18 13.01
C VAL A 210 -53.68 15.23 12.79
N PRO A 211 -54.21 16.04 11.85
CA PRO A 211 -55.64 16.07 11.57
C PRO A 211 -56.17 14.69 11.16
N PRO A 212 -57.42 14.33 11.49
CA PRO A 212 -57.97 12.97 11.38
C PRO A 212 -58.03 12.37 9.96
N HIS A 213 -57.58 13.09 8.92
CA HIS A 213 -57.68 12.69 7.52
C HIS A 213 -56.37 12.75 6.73
N TYR A 214 -55.21 12.93 7.37
CA TYR A 214 -53.94 12.83 6.65
C TYR A 214 -53.52 11.36 6.49
N ARG A 215 -53.76 10.78 5.32
CA ARG A 215 -53.11 9.55 4.86
C ARG A 215 -52.09 9.92 3.79
N SER A 216 -50.82 9.55 4.00
CA SER A 216 -49.80 9.61 2.95
C SER A 216 -50.29 8.78 1.75
N PRO A 217 -50.20 9.30 0.51
CA PRO A 217 -50.68 8.59 -0.67
C PRO A 217 -49.85 7.31 -0.86
N ILE A 218 -50.55 6.16 -0.82
CA ILE A 218 -49.98 4.87 -1.21
C ILE A 218 -49.76 4.93 -2.72
N PRO A 219 -48.55 4.61 -3.24
CA PRO A 219 -48.36 4.45 -4.66
C PRO A 219 -49.24 3.30 -5.16
N VAL A 220 -50.33 3.63 -5.84
CA VAL A 220 -51.17 2.64 -6.52
C VAL A 220 -50.61 2.50 -7.93
N ARG A 221 -50.09 1.30 -8.22
CA ARG A 221 -49.56 0.78 -9.50
C ARG A 221 -48.07 1.00 -9.75
N TYR A 222 -47.32 -0.10 -9.63
CA TYR A 222 -46.16 -0.35 -10.48
C TYR A 222 -46.64 -0.51 -11.94
N PRO A 223 -45.87 -0.11 -12.96
CA PRO A 223 -46.15 -0.50 -14.33
C PRO A 223 -46.02 -2.03 -14.42
N GLU A 224 -47.16 -2.71 -14.39
CA GLU A 224 -47.28 -4.14 -14.67
C GLU A 224 -46.79 -4.36 -16.10
N VAL A 225 -45.71 -5.14 -16.25
CA VAL A 225 -45.26 -5.65 -17.54
C VAL A 225 -46.43 -6.41 -18.14
N ALA A 226 -46.92 -5.92 -19.28
CA ALA A 226 -48.10 -6.42 -19.95
C ALA A 226 -47.97 -7.92 -20.22
N ARG A 227 -48.93 -8.70 -19.70
CA ARG A 227 -49.10 -10.13 -19.96
C ARG A 227 -49.53 -10.45 -21.40
N ASP A 228 -49.64 -9.44 -22.28
CA ASP A 228 -50.13 -9.57 -23.66
C ASP A 228 -49.05 -9.90 -24.71
N THR A 229 -47.82 -10.25 -24.30
CA THR A 229 -46.77 -10.71 -25.24
C THR A 229 -46.36 -12.18 -25.07
N LEU A 230 -47.00 -12.92 -24.16
CA LEU A 230 -46.85 -14.38 -24.07
C LEU A 230 -48.09 -15.06 -24.66
N HIS A 231 -48.13 -15.15 -25.98
CA HIS A 231 -48.99 -16.10 -26.67
C HIS A 231 -48.25 -17.43 -26.73
N VAL A 232 -48.69 -18.41 -25.94
CA VAL A 232 -48.26 -19.81 -26.06
C VAL A 232 -49.44 -20.54 -26.69
N GLU A 233 -49.27 -21.01 -27.94
CA GLU A 233 -50.27 -21.84 -28.61
C GLU A 233 -50.46 -23.18 -27.87
N PRO A 234 -51.70 -23.64 -27.63
CA PRO A 234 -51.97 -24.77 -26.74
C PRO A 234 -52.01 -26.16 -27.42
N ASP A 235 -51.32 -26.39 -28.54
CA ASP A 235 -51.44 -27.68 -29.27
C ASP A 235 -50.15 -28.20 -29.96
N GLU A 236 -48.96 -27.86 -29.45
CA GLU A 236 -47.75 -28.63 -29.81
C GLU A 236 -47.29 -29.50 -28.64
N GLU A 237 -47.50 -30.80 -28.80
CA GLU A 237 -46.92 -31.84 -27.96
C GLU A 237 -45.41 -31.61 -27.79
N PRO A 238 -44.87 -31.62 -26.56
CA PRO A 238 -43.43 -31.68 -26.40
C PRO A 238 -42.95 -33.05 -26.86
N VAL A 239 -42.55 -33.15 -28.13
CA VAL A 239 -41.58 -34.16 -28.55
C VAL A 239 -40.31 -33.87 -27.77
N LEU A 240 -40.12 -34.61 -26.67
CA LEU A 240 -38.85 -34.72 -26.00
C LEU A 240 -37.87 -35.46 -26.92
N PRO A 241 -36.81 -34.85 -27.47
CA PRO A 241 -35.52 -35.51 -27.43
C PRO A 241 -35.00 -35.28 -26.02
N THR A 242 -35.18 -36.28 -25.17
CA THR A 242 -34.40 -36.42 -23.94
C THR A 242 -32.92 -36.22 -24.28
N PRO A 243 -32.24 -35.16 -23.79
CA PRO A 243 -30.80 -35.21 -23.74
C PRO A 243 -30.48 -36.30 -22.71
N THR A 244 -30.05 -37.44 -23.22
CA THR A 244 -29.48 -38.51 -22.42
C THR A 244 -28.27 -37.90 -21.72
N ILE A 245 -28.46 -37.52 -20.45
CA ILE A 245 -27.34 -37.26 -19.56
C ILE A 245 -26.65 -38.61 -19.45
N SER A 246 -25.58 -38.79 -20.23
CA SER A 246 -24.61 -39.84 -19.98
C SER A 246 -23.93 -39.47 -18.68
N THR A 247 -24.49 -39.96 -17.58
CA THR A 247 -23.78 -40.10 -16.32
C THR A 247 -22.60 -41.02 -16.61
N ALA A 248 -21.45 -40.41 -16.88
CA ALA A 248 -20.19 -41.14 -16.92
C ALA A 248 -20.09 -41.95 -15.62
N ALA A 249 -19.78 -43.24 -15.77
CA ALA A 249 -19.71 -44.20 -14.69
C ALA A 249 -18.86 -43.68 -13.51
N PRO A 250 -19.19 -44.06 -12.26
CA PRO A 250 -18.37 -43.69 -11.12
C PRO A 250 -16.94 -44.16 -11.34
N LEU A 251 -15.98 -43.22 -11.26
CA LEU A 251 -14.54 -43.50 -11.34
C LEU A 251 -14.20 -44.59 -10.32
N LYS A 252 -13.96 -45.82 -10.79
CA LYS A 252 -13.37 -46.90 -9.99
C LYS A 252 -11.86 -46.80 -10.16
N ILE A 253 -11.19 -46.30 -9.13
CA ILE A 253 -9.72 -46.41 -9.01
C ILE A 253 -9.43 -47.91 -8.85
N THR A 254 -8.85 -48.54 -9.87
CA THR A 254 -8.38 -49.93 -9.81
C THR A 254 -6.95 -49.97 -9.26
N LEU A 255 -6.51 -51.14 -8.79
CA LEU A 255 -5.20 -51.31 -8.13
C LEU A 255 -4.01 -50.96 -9.07
N ASP A 256 -4.26 -50.91 -10.37
CA ASP A 256 -3.31 -50.51 -11.42
C ASP A 256 -3.12 -48.98 -11.55
N ASP A 257 -3.96 -48.16 -10.90
CA ASP A 257 -3.84 -46.69 -10.86
C ASP A 257 -2.99 -46.19 -9.67
N LEU A 258 -2.49 -47.10 -8.83
CA LEU A 258 -1.50 -46.77 -7.81
C LEU A 258 -0.10 -46.84 -8.42
N PRO A 259 0.77 -45.84 -8.19
CA PRO A 259 2.17 -45.95 -8.58
C PRO A 259 2.82 -47.13 -7.83
N ASP A 260 3.58 -47.97 -8.54
CA ASP A 260 4.34 -49.08 -7.96
C ASP A 260 5.15 -48.62 -6.74
N GLU A 261 4.89 -49.23 -5.58
CA GLU A 261 5.62 -49.02 -4.34
C GLU A 261 7.04 -49.61 -4.40
N GLU A 262 7.95 -49.02 -5.20
CA GLU A 262 9.39 -49.30 -5.09
C GLU A 262 10.30 -48.06 -5.23
N GLN A 263 9.77 -46.84 -5.13
CA GLN A 263 10.63 -45.66 -4.95
C GLN A 263 11.00 -45.47 -3.48
N LEU A 264 11.95 -46.28 -3.02
CA LEU A 264 12.69 -45.99 -1.80
C LEU A 264 13.29 -44.58 -1.90
N PRO A 265 13.12 -43.72 -0.87
CA PRO A 265 13.66 -42.37 -0.91
C PRO A 265 15.18 -42.44 -1.05
N ILE A 266 15.70 -41.90 -2.15
CA ILE A 266 17.13 -41.77 -2.40
C ILE A 266 17.72 -40.88 -1.29
N ARG A 267 18.41 -41.50 -0.33
CA ARG A 267 19.12 -40.75 0.72
C ARG A 267 20.22 -39.94 0.07
N MET A 268 20.06 -38.63 0.13
CA MET A 268 21.09 -37.65 -0.24
C MET A 268 22.40 -37.97 0.50
N PRO A 269 23.56 -37.98 -0.17
CA PRO A 269 24.83 -38.27 0.49
C PRO A 269 25.13 -37.22 1.57
N ALA A 270 25.74 -37.66 2.68
CA ALA A 270 26.11 -36.79 3.77
C ALA A 270 27.09 -35.70 3.31
N ILE A 271 26.72 -34.44 3.50
CA ILE A 271 27.57 -33.28 3.22
C ILE A 271 28.77 -33.33 4.17
N ARG A 272 29.94 -33.74 3.67
CA ARG A 272 31.20 -33.69 4.41
C ARG A 272 31.90 -32.37 4.10
N ILE A 273 31.84 -31.43 5.05
CA ILE A 273 32.66 -30.21 5.02
C ILE A 273 34.09 -30.65 5.35
N THR A 274 35.00 -30.61 4.38
CA THR A 274 36.42 -30.87 4.62
C THR A 274 37.10 -29.62 5.19
N GLU A 275 38.14 -29.82 6.01
CA GLU A 275 38.84 -28.75 6.75
C GLU A 275 39.43 -27.66 5.83
N ASP A 276 39.68 -27.98 4.56
CA ASP A 276 40.13 -27.03 3.53
C ASP A 276 39.05 -26.03 3.10
N GLN A 277 37.75 -26.34 3.27
CA GLN A 277 36.66 -25.42 2.94
C GLN A 277 36.43 -24.33 4.00
N VAL A 278 37.09 -24.43 5.17
CA VAL A 278 36.99 -23.46 6.28
C VAL A 278 38.19 -22.50 6.30
N ARG A 279 39.22 -22.72 5.47
CA ARG A 279 40.38 -21.83 5.41
C ARG A 279 40.06 -20.56 4.62
N ARG A 280 39.89 -19.47 5.37
CA ARG A 280 39.84 -18.09 4.88
C ARG A 280 41.07 -17.83 4.00
N PRO A 281 40.94 -17.48 2.71
CA PRO A 281 42.10 -17.10 1.91
C PRO A 281 42.74 -15.87 2.57
N THR A 282 44.02 -16.00 2.93
CA THR A 282 44.84 -14.90 3.40
C THR A 282 44.94 -13.86 2.28
N SER A 283 44.36 -12.68 2.53
CA SER A 283 44.42 -11.54 1.63
C SER A 283 45.87 -11.19 1.28
N PRO A 284 46.27 -11.16 0.00
CA PRO A 284 47.51 -10.51 -0.38
C PRO A 284 47.34 -8.99 -0.22
N GLN A 285 48.33 -8.39 0.45
CA GLN A 285 48.50 -6.97 0.66
C GLN A 285 48.49 -6.19 -0.68
N PRO A 286 47.79 -5.03 -0.79
CA PRO A 286 47.73 -4.31 -2.06
C PRO A 286 49.00 -3.47 -2.30
N PRO A 287 49.56 -3.47 -3.53
CA PRO A 287 50.56 -2.49 -3.94
C PRO A 287 49.92 -1.10 -4.21
N PRO A 288 50.70 -0.01 -4.24
CA PRO A 288 50.14 1.34 -4.28
C PRO A 288 49.64 1.75 -5.68
N ARG A 289 48.47 2.40 -5.65
CA ARG A 289 47.87 3.40 -6.57
C ARG A 289 48.15 3.29 -8.08
N GLN A 290 47.10 3.03 -8.87
CA GLN A 290 46.86 3.71 -10.15
C GLN A 290 45.37 3.94 -10.40
N SER A 291 45.04 5.16 -10.81
CA SER A 291 43.72 5.66 -11.21
C SER A 291 43.24 5.02 -12.51
N THR A 292 42.06 4.39 -12.50
CA THR A 292 41.30 3.99 -13.70
C THR A 292 39.77 4.06 -13.43
N PRO A 293 38.93 4.26 -14.47
CA PRO A 293 37.57 4.82 -14.38
C PRO A 293 36.53 3.85 -13.80
N PRO A 294 35.31 4.31 -13.43
CA PRO A 294 34.37 3.50 -12.65
C PRO A 294 33.98 2.23 -13.40
N ARG A 295 34.31 1.09 -12.79
CA ARG A 295 33.83 -0.23 -13.21
C ARG A 295 32.34 -0.34 -12.93
N THR A 296 31.57 -0.39 -14.02
CA THR A 296 30.21 -0.92 -14.06
C THR A 296 30.18 -2.32 -13.45
N ALA A 297 29.44 -2.46 -12.34
CA ALA A 297 29.20 -3.73 -11.69
C ALA A 297 28.36 -4.64 -12.60
N TRP A 298 28.80 -5.89 -12.72
CA TRP A 298 28.15 -6.98 -13.43
C TRP A 298 26.71 -7.25 -12.93
N ASN A 299 25.72 -6.72 -13.63
CA ASN A 299 24.36 -7.26 -13.61
C ASN A 299 24.32 -8.57 -14.40
N ARG A 300 24.46 -9.71 -13.71
CA ARG A 300 24.14 -11.02 -14.30
C ARG A 300 22.63 -11.13 -14.48
N GLY A 301 22.16 -10.97 -15.72
CA GLY A 301 20.88 -11.51 -16.19
C GLY A 301 19.76 -10.51 -16.51
N SER A 302 19.95 -9.20 -16.35
CA SER A 302 18.94 -8.23 -16.78
C SER A 302 19.07 -7.99 -18.27
N GLU A 303 18.31 -8.76 -19.05
CA GLU A 303 18.10 -8.50 -20.47
C GLU A 303 17.59 -7.06 -20.66
N PRO A 304 18.09 -6.31 -21.66
CA PRO A 304 17.65 -4.93 -21.89
C PRO A 304 16.13 -4.90 -22.16
N LEU A 305 15.42 -4.14 -21.33
CA LEU A 305 13.98 -3.94 -21.47
C LEU A 305 13.73 -2.89 -22.57
N ARG A 306 12.85 -3.22 -23.52
CA ARG A 306 12.31 -2.28 -24.53
C ARG A 306 10.86 -1.95 -24.18
N SER A 307 10.37 -0.79 -24.58
CA SER A 307 8.96 -0.41 -24.40
C SER A 307 8.13 -0.80 -25.62
N THR A 308 7.00 -1.46 -25.40
CA THR A 308 6.01 -1.80 -26.44
C THR A 308 4.64 -1.27 -26.02
N LYS A 309 3.82 -0.83 -27.00
CA LYS A 309 2.46 -0.34 -26.74
C LYS A 309 1.45 -1.49 -26.76
N LEU A 310 0.59 -1.54 -25.75
CA LEU A 310 -0.58 -2.41 -25.71
C LEU A 310 -1.84 -1.55 -25.79
N ARG A 311 -2.66 -1.81 -26.80
CA ARG A 311 -3.99 -1.24 -26.97
C ARG A 311 -5.04 -2.28 -26.59
N VAL A 312 -5.71 -2.05 -25.48
CA VAL A 312 -6.88 -2.84 -25.07
C VAL A 312 -8.12 -2.17 -25.68
N ILE A 313 -8.94 -2.95 -26.38
CA ILE A 313 -10.16 -2.47 -27.05
C ILE A 313 -11.33 -3.18 -26.39
N VAL A 314 -12.28 -2.45 -25.83
CA VAL A 314 -13.46 -3.01 -25.19
C VAL A 314 -14.70 -2.55 -25.95
N GLN A 315 -15.43 -3.51 -26.51
CA GLN A 315 -16.59 -3.30 -27.35
C GLN A 315 -17.75 -4.19 -26.89
N GLU A 316 -18.97 -3.80 -27.23
CA GLU A 316 -20.16 -4.60 -26.95
C GLU A 316 -20.14 -5.92 -27.75
N HIS A 317 -19.92 -5.83 -29.07
CA HIS A 317 -19.77 -6.97 -29.97
C HIS A 317 -18.62 -6.68 -30.95
N PRO A 318 -18.14 -7.66 -31.73
CA PRO A 318 -17.15 -7.41 -32.77
C PRO A 318 -17.62 -6.30 -33.72
N GLY A 319 -16.87 -5.19 -33.77
CA GLY A 319 -17.21 -4.02 -34.60
C GLY A 319 -18.30 -3.11 -34.01
N GLY A 320 -18.73 -3.34 -32.78
CA GLY A 320 -19.72 -2.53 -32.07
C GLY A 320 -19.16 -1.27 -31.42
N SER A 321 -20.02 -0.54 -30.71
CA SER A 321 -19.62 0.67 -29.99
C SER A 321 -18.59 0.35 -28.90
N GLY A 322 -17.62 1.25 -28.74
CA GLY A 322 -16.66 1.20 -27.65
C GLY A 322 -17.32 1.46 -26.30
N MET A 323 -16.88 0.73 -25.28
CA MET A 323 -17.42 0.85 -23.93
C MET A 323 -16.55 1.81 -23.09
N TYR A 324 -17.13 2.94 -22.69
CA TYR A 324 -16.45 3.99 -21.93
C TYR A 324 -16.35 3.66 -20.44
N GLY A 325 -15.27 4.11 -19.79
CA GLY A 325 -15.15 4.17 -18.34
C GLY A 325 -14.91 2.82 -17.65
N LEU A 326 -14.54 1.79 -18.41
CA LEU A 326 -14.25 0.47 -17.86
C LEU A 326 -12.85 0.43 -17.24
N GLN A 327 -12.75 -0.15 -16.04
CA GLN A 327 -11.47 -0.30 -15.35
C GLN A 327 -10.68 -1.45 -15.97
N VAL A 328 -9.48 -1.12 -16.45
CA VAL A 328 -8.51 -2.06 -17.03
C VAL A 328 -7.28 -2.11 -16.13
N LYS A 329 -6.89 -3.31 -15.71
CA LYS A 329 -5.69 -3.56 -14.92
C LYS A 329 -4.78 -4.53 -15.67
N VAL A 330 -3.56 -4.08 -15.94
CA VAL A 330 -2.53 -4.86 -16.61
C VAL A 330 -1.43 -5.19 -15.61
N THR A 331 -1.11 -6.47 -15.45
CA THR A 331 -0.09 -6.98 -14.52
C THR A 331 0.91 -7.86 -15.24
N GLY A 332 2.21 -7.52 -15.14
CA GLY A 332 3.29 -8.31 -15.74
C GLY A 332 3.65 -9.53 -14.91
N ARG A 333 3.77 -10.70 -15.55
CA ARG A 333 4.30 -11.90 -14.91
C ARG A 333 5.83 -11.84 -14.93
N GLY A 334 6.45 -11.83 -13.74
CA GLY A 334 7.91 -11.85 -13.59
C GLY A 334 8.60 -10.48 -13.66
N VAL A 335 7.86 -9.39 -13.81
CA VAL A 335 8.34 -8.01 -13.63
C VAL A 335 7.34 -7.27 -12.75
N LYS A 336 7.81 -6.42 -11.84
CA LYS A 336 6.94 -5.55 -11.00
C LYS A 336 6.37 -4.38 -11.83
N SER A 337 5.74 -4.70 -12.96
CA SER A 337 5.08 -3.73 -13.84
C SER A 337 3.57 -3.92 -13.70
N GLN A 338 2.91 -2.91 -13.16
CA GLN A 338 1.46 -2.85 -13.08
C GLN A 338 1.00 -1.51 -13.64
N VAL A 339 0.06 -1.55 -14.58
CA VAL A 339 -0.56 -0.36 -15.14
C VAL A 339 -2.06 -0.52 -15.02
N ALA A 340 -2.74 0.47 -14.45
CA ALA A 340 -4.18 0.48 -14.32
C ALA A 340 -4.72 1.79 -14.88
N GLY A 341 -5.89 1.73 -15.51
CA GLY A 341 -6.55 2.91 -16.05
C GLY A 341 -7.98 2.60 -16.48
N THR A 342 -8.59 3.56 -17.16
CA THR A 342 -9.96 3.46 -17.65
C THR A 342 -10.00 3.58 -19.17
N THR A 343 -10.97 2.93 -19.81
CA THR A 343 -11.17 3.07 -21.26
C THR A 343 -11.66 4.48 -21.63
N ASN A 344 -11.14 5.00 -22.75
CA ASN A 344 -11.59 6.24 -23.38
C ASN A 344 -13.00 6.10 -23.99
N PRO A 345 -13.64 7.21 -24.44
CA PRO A 345 -14.98 7.17 -25.03
C PRO A 345 -15.13 6.17 -26.18
N ASP A 346 -14.05 5.93 -26.95
CA ASP A 346 -14.00 4.94 -28.03
C ASP A 346 -13.79 3.49 -27.55
N GLY A 347 -13.84 3.23 -26.24
CA GLY A 347 -13.60 1.92 -25.64
C GLY A 347 -12.14 1.47 -25.65
N GLN A 348 -11.20 2.39 -25.88
CA GLN A 348 -9.78 2.06 -26.03
C GLN A 348 -8.97 2.45 -24.81
N PHE A 349 -8.01 1.61 -24.43
CA PHE A 349 -7.01 1.89 -23.40
C PHE A 349 -5.62 1.59 -23.94
N LEU A 350 -4.76 2.60 -24.00
CA LEU A 350 -3.39 2.49 -24.52
C LEU A 350 -2.40 2.61 -23.36
N CYS A 351 -1.52 1.61 -23.20
CA CYS A 351 -0.44 1.67 -22.23
C CYS A 351 0.90 1.23 -22.83
N GLU A 352 1.99 1.78 -22.29
CA GLU A 352 3.36 1.38 -22.64
C GLU A 352 3.88 0.41 -21.58
N LEU A 353 4.39 -0.73 -22.02
CA LEU A 353 4.78 -1.85 -21.17
C LEU A 353 6.22 -2.28 -21.44
N PRO A 354 7.02 -2.59 -20.40
CA PRO A 354 8.40 -3.03 -20.54
C PRO A 354 8.51 -4.51 -20.94
N VAL A 355 9.08 -4.79 -22.10
CA VAL A 355 9.23 -6.13 -22.69
C VAL A 355 10.70 -6.52 -22.78
N ARG A 356 11.01 -7.81 -22.61
CA ARG A 356 12.36 -8.35 -22.85
C ARG A 356 12.64 -8.47 -24.34
N ALA A 357 13.85 -8.09 -24.77
CA ALA A 357 14.20 -7.98 -26.18
C ALA A 357 14.13 -9.30 -26.98
N GLN A 358 14.40 -10.45 -26.35
CA GLN A 358 14.52 -11.76 -26.97
C GLN A 358 13.44 -12.74 -26.50
N SER A 359 13.05 -12.72 -25.22
CA SER A 359 12.11 -13.71 -24.67
C SER A 359 10.63 -13.27 -24.63
N GLY A 360 10.35 -11.98 -24.84
CA GLY A 360 9.04 -11.41 -24.57
C GLY A 360 8.68 -11.40 -23.07
N LEU A 361 7.54 -10.82 -22.74
CA LEU A 361 6.98 -10.81 -21.39
C LEU A 361 5.47 -11.01 -21.41
N THR A 362 4.98 -11.90 -20.55
CA THR A 362 3.54 -12.18 -20.43
C THR A 362 2.87 -11.22 -19.47
N TYR A 363 1.74 -10.66 -19.88
CA TYR A 363 0.88 -9.78 -19.11
C TYR A 363 -0.49 -10.40 -18.94
N ASP A 364 -1.04 -10.31 -17.73
CA ASP A 364 -2.44 -10.58 -17.43
C ASP A 364 -3.21 -9.25 -17.44
N ILE A 365 -4.29 -9.19 -18.21
CA ILE A 365 -5.19 -8.05 -18.35
C ILE A 365 -6.54 -8.44 -17.73
N ASP A 366 -6.92 -7.70 -16.70
CA ASP A 366 -8.19 -7.82 -16.01
C ASP A 366 -9.09 -6.63 -16.38
N ILE A 367 -10.31 -6.91 -16.84
CA ILE A 367 -11.35 -5.91 -17.09
C ILE A 367 -12.52 -6.17 -16.17
N THR A 368 -12.92 -5.13 -15.42
CA THR A 368 -14.11 -5.20 -14.57
C THR A 368 -15.31 -4.64 -15.32
N TRP A 369 -16.29 -5.50 -15.57
CA TRP A 369 -17.56 -5.11 -16.18
C TRP A 369 -18.44 -4.37 -15.17
N PRO A 370 -19.29 -3.41 -15.62
CA PRO A 370 -20.14 -2.63 -14.74
C PRO A 370 -21.20 -3.52 -14.07
N ARG A 371 -21.75 -3.06 -12.94
CA ARG A 371 -22.72 -3.82 -12.14
C ARG A 371 -23.96 -4.21 -12.95
N ASP A 372 -24.38 -3.34 -13.85
CA ASP A 372 -25.55 -3.56 -14.72
C ASP A 372 -25.36 -4.73 -15.69
N LEU A 373 -24.11 -5.10 -15.98
CA LEU A 373 -23.71 -6.22 -16.85
C LEU A 373 -23.17 -7.41 -16.05
N GLY A 374 -23.56 -7.52 -14.77
CA GLY A 374 -23.22 -8.65 -13.90
C GLY A 374 -21.93 -8.48 -13.08
N GLY A 375 -21.25 -7.33 -13.16
CA GLY A 375 -20.15 -6.97 -12.25
C GLY A 375 -18.96 -7.94 -12.24
N HIS A 376 -18.82 -8.77 -13.27
CA HIS A 376 -17.80 -9.81 -13.34
C HIS A 376 -16.47 -9.24 -13.85
N THR A 377 -15.37 -9.91 -13.54
CA THR A 377 -14.04 -9.54 -14.05
C THR A 377 -13.62 -10.55 -15.13
N GLU A 378 -13.35 -10.07 -16.34
CA GLU A 378 -12.79 -10.90 -17.40
C GLU A 378 -11.27 -10.77 -17.41
N ARG A 379 -10.57 -11.91 -17.34
CA ARG A 379 -9.11 -11.98 -17.40
C ARG A 379 -8.66 -12.60 -18.72
N LYS A 380 -7.75 -11.92 -19.43
CA LYS A 380 -7.01 -12.47 -20.59
C LYS A 380 -5.52 -12.30 -20.38
N SER A 381 -4.74 -13.25 -20.89
CA SER A 381 -3.27 -13.21 -20.82
C SER A 381 -2.68 -13.09 -22.23
N ILE A 382 -1.71 -12.19 -22.41
CA ILE A 382 -1.01 -11.98 -23.68
C ILE A 382 0.49 -11.95 -23.47
N THR A 383 1.26 -12.56 -24.37
CA THR A 383 2.71 -12.43 -24.39
C THR A 383 3.09 -11.34 -25.38
N LEU A 384 3.71 -10.28 -24.87
CA LEU A 384 4.21 -9.18 -25.67
C LEU A 384 5.66 -9.46 -26.05
N ASN A 385 6.00 -9.22 -27.30
CA ASN A 385 7.35 -9.36 -27.83
C ASN A 385 7.87 -7.98 -28.28
N ALA A 386 9.18 -7.80 -28.29
CA ALA A 386 9.82 -6.53 -28.66
C ALA A 386 9.93 -6.32 -30.19
N ASP A 387 9.43 -7.25 -30.99
CA ASP A 387 9.41 -7.22 -32.46
C ASP A 387 8.32 -6.29 -33.02
N ARG A 388 7.22 -6.13 -32.28
CA ARG A 388 6.08 -5.28 -32.68
C ARG A 388 6.00 -4.03 -31.80
N THR A 389 5.65 -2.92 -32.44
CA THR A 389 5.49 -1.61 -31.78
C THR A 389 4.16 -1.48 -31.05
N GLN A 390 3.11 -2.14 -31.53
CA GLN A 390 1.76 -2.11 -30.96
C GLN A 390 1.08 -3.48 -31.01
N PHE A 391 0.46 -3.87 -29.89
CA PHE A 391 -0.41 -5.04 -29.78
C PHE A 391 -1.84 -4.60 -29.52
N GLU A 392 -2.81 -5.31 -30.12
CA GLU A 392 -4.23 -5.03 -29.93
C GLU A 392 -4.91 -6.23 -29.28
N LEU A 393 -5.62 -6.00 -28.18
CA LEU A 393 -6.33 -7.03 -27.44
C LEU A 393 -7.80 -6.66 -27.28
N PRO A 394 -8.72 -7.27 -28.06
CA PRO A 394 -10.14 -6.99 -27.96
C PRO A 394 -10.83 -7.78 -26.84
N PHE A 395 -11.78 -7.13 -26.18
CA PHE A 395 -12.74 -7.68 -25.22
C PHE A 395 -14.15 -7.40 -25.73
N TYR A 396 -14.99 -8.41 -25.67
CA TYR A 396 -16.37 -8.37 -26.16
C TYR A 396 -17.30 -8.77 -25.02
N LEU A 397 -18.46 -8.12 -24.94
CA LEU A 397 -19.48 -8.50 -23.98
C LEU A 397 -19.96 -9.91 -24.31
N ARG A 398 -19.82 -10.85 -23.37
CA ARG A 398 -20.40 -12.19 -23.52
C ARG A 398 -21.91 -12.07 -23.31
N HIS A 399 -22.69 -12.09 -24.37
CA HIS A 399 -24.10 -12.42 -24.26
C HIS A 399 -24.23 -13.89 -23.88
N ASN A 400 -24.73 -14.14 -22.67
CA ASN A 400 -25.19 -15.46 -22.29
C ASN A 400 -26.54 -15.68 -23.00
N PRO A 401 -26.68 -16.67 -23.90
CA PRO A 401 -27.94 -16.94 -24.57
C PRO A 401 -29.04 -17.39 -23.60
#